data_AF-A0A836CC70-F1
#
_entry.id   AF-A0A836CC70-F1
#
_cell.length_a   1.000
_cell.length_b   1.000
_cell.length_c   1.000
_cell.angle_alpha   90.00
_cell.angle_beta   90.00
_cell.angle_gamma   90.00
#
_symmetry.space_group_name_H-M   'P 1'
#
loop_
_entity.id
_entity.type
_entity.pdbx_description
1 polymer ?
#
loop_
_entity_poly.entity_id
_entity_poly.type
_entity_poly.pdbx_seq_one_letter_code
_entity_poly.pdbx_strand_id
1 'polypeptide(L)'
;QQHEGRLCYDACKPGYTGTLDRCYKDCPAGFGNTITSCTKPASYGWGMCVWWKGGTIQKTLFDRQSCPGPSEMYASLCYPKCKTGFHNVGANVCSPDCPAGYTDFGVGCTKPDYYRGVGTP
;
A
#
# COMPACT_ATOMS: atom_id res chain seq x y z
N GLN A 1 22.35 -23.51 2.31
CA GLN A 1 21.84 -23.35 3.68
C GLN A 1 22.25 -21.97 4.18
N GLN A 2 21.49 -21.38 5.09
CA GLN A 2 21.75 -20.08 5.70
C GLN A 2 22.01 -20.28 7.20
N HIS A 3 23.04 -19.63 7.74
CA HIS A 3 23.40 -19.74 9.16
C HIS A 3 22.90 -18.52 9.92
N GLU A 4 22.07 -18.74 10.94
CA GLU A 4 21.60 -17.69 11.84
C GLU A 4 21.87 -18.13 13.28
N GLY A 5 22.86 -17.48 13.90
CA GLY A 5 23.35 -17.89 15.22
C GLY A 5 24.01 -19.25 15.18
N ARG A 6 23.51 -20.20 16.00
CA ARG A 6 24.00 -21.58 16.07
C ARG A 6 23.13 -22.57 15.30
N LEU A 7 22.22 -22.09 14.45
CA LEU A 7 21.30 -22.93 13.71
C LEU A 7 21.47 -22.72 12.21
N CYS A 8 21.35 -23.83 11.47
CA CYS A 8 21.36 -23.94 10.03
C CYS A 8 19.90 -24.01 9.54
N TYR A 9 19.58 -23.18 8.56
CA TYR A 9 18.27 -23.13 7.93
C TYR A 9 18.37 -23.39 6.43
N ASP A 10 17.26 -23.84 5.84
CA ASP A 10 17.16 -23.95 4.39
C ASP A 10 17.28 -22.57 3.73
N ALA A 11 17.90 -22.57 2.54
CA ALA A 11 18.05 -21.35 1.77
C ALA A 11 16.67 -20.86 1.28
N CYS A 12 16.45 -19.55 1.37
CA CYS A 12 15.24 -18.96 0.84
C CYS A 12 15.23 -18.97 -0.69
N LYS A 13 14.01 -18.98 -1.26
CA LYS A 13 13.79 -18.77 -2.70
C LYS A 13 14.33 -17.39 -3.10
N PRO A 14 14.76 -17.21 -4.36
CA PRO A 14 15.19 -15.90 -4.85
C PRO A 14 14.13 -14.82 -4.60
N GLY A 15 14.55 -13.64 -4.12
CA GLY A 15 13.66 -12.53 -3.76
C GLY A 15 12.99 -12.65 -2.38
N TYR A 16 13.50 -13.54 -1.52
CA TYR A 16 13.11 -13.65 -0.12
C TYR A 16 14.33 -13.55 0.79
N THR A 17 14.18 -12.78 1.86
CA THR A 17 15.14 -12.68 2.95
C THR A 17 14.73 -13.61 4.09
N GLY A 18 15.67 -14.46 4.53
CA GLY A 18 15.49 -15.36 5.66
C GLY A 18 15.57 -14.62 6.99
N THR A 19 14.69 -14.99 7.92
CA THR A 19 14.81 -14.62 9.33
C THR A 19 14.27 -15.78 10.16
N LEU A 20 15.18 -16.46 10.86
CA LEU A 20 14.91 -17.67 11.64
C LEU A 20 14.19 -18.74 10.80
N ASP A 21 13.04 -19.22 11.21
CA ASP A 21 12.29 -20.31 10.58
C ASP A 21 11.43 -19.86 9.37
N ARG A 22 11.47 -18.58 9.00
CA ARG A 22 10.66 -18.03 7.90
C ARG A 22 11.48 -17.29 6.86
N CYS A 23 10.97 -17.30 5.64
CA CYS A 23 11.46 -16.49 4.52
C CYS A 23 10.42 -15.42 4.21
N TYR A 24 10.82 -14.14 4.25
CA TYR A 24 9.96 -12.99 3.95
C TYR A 24 10.28 -12.41 2.57
N LYS A 25 9.26 -12.07 1.77
CA LYS A 25 9.47 -11.50 0.45
C LYS A 25 10.11 -10.10 0.52
N ASP A 26 11.06 -9.83 -0.36
CA ASP A 26 11.79 -8.56 -0.39
C ASP A 26 10.91 -7.40 -0.83
N CYS A 27 11.09 -6.22 -0.22
CA CYS A 27 10.35 -5.01 -0.60
C CYS A 27 10.85 -4.48 -1.95
N PRO A 28 9.95 -3.97 -2.82
CA PRO A 28 10.38 -3.28 -4.02
C PRO A 28 11.08 -1.95 -3.69
N ALA A 29 11.82 -1.42 -4.66
CA ALA A 29 12.54 -0.17 -4.52
C ALA A 29 11.60 0.97 -4.09
N GLY A 30 12.06 1.78 -3.13
CA GLY A 30 11.31 2.93 -2.60
C GLY A 30 10.41 2.63 -1.39
N PHE A 31 10.26 1.35 -1.00
CA PHE A 31 9.59 0.98 0.25
C PHE A 31 10.62 0.79 1.38
N GLY A 32 10.25 1.20 2.59
CA GLY A 32 11.05 0.91 3.78
C GLY A 32 11.01 -0.59 4.09
N ASN A 33 12.16 -1.20 4.37
CA ASN A 33 12.26 -2.64 4.59
C ASN A 33 12.29 -2.98 6.09
N THR A 34 11.20 -3.56 6.61
CA THR A 34 11.13 -4.13 7.97
C THR A 34 11.02 -5.65 7.87
N ILE A 35 11.24 -6.40 8.96
CA ILE A 35 11.18 -7.87 8.97
C ILE A 35 9.86 -8.39 8.37
N THR A 36 8.72 -7.96 8.91
CA THR A 36 7.39 -8.48 8.54
C THR A 36 6.61 -7.61 7.56
N SER A 37 7.05 -6.36 7.34
CA SER A 37 6.30 -5.38 6.56
C SER A 37 7.20 -4.49 5.72
N CYS A 38 6.63 -3.95 4.65
CA CYS A 38 7.19 -2.89 3.85
C CYS A 38 6.50 -1.57 4.20
N THR A 39 7.24 -0.58 4.69
CA THR A 39 6.69 0.74 4.95
C THR A 39 6.47 1.45 3.62
N LYS A 40 5.25 1.97 3.42
CA LYS A 40 4.91 2.69 2.19
C LYS A 40 5.73 3.99 2.06
N PRO A 41 6.04 4.42 0.83
CA PRO A 41 6.58 5.75 0.60
C PRO A 41 5.56 6.83 0.99
N ALA A 42 5.99 8.10 0.99
CA ALA A 42 5.15 9.21 1.42
C ALA A 42 3.81 9.25 0.67
N SER A 43 2.71 9.29 1.42
CA SER A 43 1.41 9.64 0.90
C SER A 43 1.38 11.12 0.57
N TYR A 44 0.48 11.51 -0.32
CA TYR A 44 0.17 12.91 -0.55
C TYR A 44 -1.33 13.10 -0.46
N GLY A 45 -1.74 14.31 -0.10
CA GLY A 45 -3.14 14.66 -0.01
C GLY A 45 -3.32 16.12 -0.34
N TRP A 46 -4.57 16.49 -0.62
CA TRP A 46 -4.93 17.86 -0.97
C TRP A 46 -5.48 18.65 0.24
N GLY A 47 -5.49 18.04 1.43
CA GLY A 47 -6.05 18.64 2.64
C GLY A 47 -7.57 18.85 2.54
N MET A 48 -8.16 19.60 3.47
CA MET A 48 -9.58 19.98 3.43
C MET A 48 -9.87 21.10 2.42
N CYS A 49 -8.83 21.77 1.93
CA CYS A 49 -8.96 22.97 1.08
C CYS A 49 -9.40 22.65 -0.37
N VAL A 50 -9.44 21.38 -0.81
CA VAL A 50 -9.96 20.99 -2.13
C VAL A 50 -11.45 21.29 -2.27
N TRP A 51 -12.20 21.30 -1.16
CA TRP A 51 -13.61 21.71 -1.17
C TRP A 51 -13.78 23.14 -1.72
N TRP A 52 -12.76 23.99 -1.58
CA TRP A 52 -12.79 25.39 -2.02
C TRP A 52 -12.39 25.61 -3.49
N LYS A 53 -11.81 24.61 -4.16
CA LYS A 53 -11.46 24.66 -5.60
C LYS A 53 -12.47 23.92 -6.50
N GLY A 54 -13.77 24.11 -6.21
CA GLY A 54 -14.79 24.16 -7.25
C GLY A 54 -15.20 22.85 -7.93
N GLY A 55 -15.58 21.85 -7.15
CA GLY A 55 -16.38 20.71 -7.65
C GLY A 55 -17.77 20.73 -7.03
N THR A 56 -18.59 21.74 -7.32
CA THR A 56 -20.01 21.67 -6.94
C THR A 56 -20.64 20.50 -7.70
N ILE A 57 -21.47 19.71 -7.00
CA ILE A 57 -22.37 18.78 -7.69
C ILE A 57 -23.23 19.61 -8.62
N GLN A 58 -23.10 19.42 -9.93
CA GLN A 58 -24.01 20.02 -10.91
C GLN A 58 -25.38 19.35 -10.71
N LYS A 59 -26.25 19.91 -9.87
CA LYS A 59 -27.61 19.43 -9.67
C LYS A 59 -28.58 20.34 -10.42
N THR A 60 -29.19 19.81 -11.48
CA THR A 60 -30.63 20.02 -11.68
C THR A 60 -31.37 18.92 -10.91
N LEU A 61 -32.66 19.10 -10.60
CA LEU A 61 -33.50 18.15 -9.83
C LEU A 61 -33.58 16.74 -10.46
N PHE A 62 -33.15 16.58 -11.73
CA PHE A 62 -33.20 15.33 -12.49
C PHE A 62 -31.82 14.82 -12.93
N ASP A 63 -30.74 15.57 -12.66
CA ASP A 63 -29.38 15.14 -13.01
C ASP A 63 -28.78 14.25 -11.92
N ARG A 64 -28.25 13.11 -12.35
CA ARG A 64 -27.47 12.21 -11.49
C ARG A 64 -26.22 12.94 -10.99
N GLN A 65 -25.95 12.85 -9.69
CA GLN A 65 -24.70 13.34 -9.09
C GLN A 65 -23.50 12.85 -9.91
N SER A 66 -22.84 13.78 -10.60
CA SER A 66 -21.68 13.52 -11.44
C SER A 66 -20.60 14.54 -11.15
N CYS A 67 -19.35 14.10 -11.17
CA CYS A 67 -18.20 14.92 -10.90
C CYS A 67 -17.55 15.39 -12.22
N PRO A 68 -17.23 16.69 -12.37
CA PRO A 68 -16.65 17.21 -13.59
C PRO A 68 -15.18 16.78 -13.76
N GLY A 69 -14.78 16.38 -14.97
CA GLY A 69 -13.38 16.09 -15.32
C GLY A 69 -12.81 14.80 -14.70
N PRO A 70 -11.48 14.70 -14.46
CA PRO A 70 -10.82 13.52 -13.89
C PRO A 70 -10.97 13.48 -12.36
N SER A 71 -12.20 13.64 -11.88
CA SER A 71 -12.56 13.58 -10.46
C SER A 71 -13.44 12.37 -10.18
N GLU A 72 -13.50 11.97 -8.91
CA GLU A 72 -14.32 10.87 -8.43
C GLU A 72 -15.19 11.33 -7.26
N MET A 73 -16.35 10.70 -7.13
CA MET A 73 -17.29 11.01 -6.06
C MET A 73 -16.93 10.22 -4.81
N TYR A 74 -16.64 10.94 -3.72
CA TYR A 74 -16.45 10.36 -2.40
C TYR A 74 -17.30 11.13 -1.39
N ALA A 75 -18.14 10.42 -0.63
CA ALA A 75 -19.06 11.01 0.35
C ALA A 75 -19.89 12.20 -0.19
N SER A 76 -20.42 12.08 -1.43
CA SER A 76 -21.18 13.14 -2.13
C SER A 76 -20.39 14.41 -2.47
N LEU A 77 -19.06 14.37 -2.41
CA LEU A 77 -18.17 15.45 -2.83
C LEU A 77 -17.26 14.94 -3.96
N CYS A 78 -16.83 15.86 -4.83
CA CYS A 78 -15.95 15.53 -5.95
C CYS A 78 -14.50 15.81 -5.58
N TYR A 79 -13.66 14.77 -5.63
CA TYR A 79 -12.23 14.86 -5.37
C TYR A 79 -11.42 14.52 -6.62
N PRO A 80 -10.23 15.13 -6.82
CA PRO A 80 -9.33 14.72 -7.88
C PRO A 80 -8.96 13.25 -7.72
N LYS A 81 -8.88 12.52 -8.83
CA LYS A 81 -8.40 11.12 -8.81
C LYS A 81 -6.93 11.07 -8.38
N CYS A 82 -6.57 10.01 -7.67
CA CYS A 82 -5.17 9.73 -7.34
C CYS A 82 -4.34 9.44 -8.61
N LYS A 83 -3.04 9.72 -8.52
CA LYS A 83 -2.07 9.37 -9.57
C LYS A 83 -1.98 7.85 -9.70
N THR A 84 -1.55 7.36 -10.86
CA THR A 84 -1.32 5.94 -11.08
C THR A 84 -0.38 5.35 -10.02
N GLY A 85 -0.74 4.20 -9.46
CA GLY A 85 -0.02 3.54 -8.37
C GLY A 85 -0.37 4.06 -6.96
N PHE A 86 -1.43 4.86 -6.85
CA PHE A 86 -1.99 5.30 -5.58
C PHE A 86 -3.50 5.06 -5.58
N HIS A 87 -4.05 4.75 -4.41
CA HIS A 87 -5.48 4.69 -4.18
C HIS A 87 -5.90 5.71 -3.12
N ASN A 88 -7.18 6.06 -3.17
CA ASN A 88 -7.77 6.97 -2.21
C ASN A 88 -7.98 6.27 -0.87
N VAL A 89 -7.42 6.85 0.20
CA VAL A 89 -7.63 6.44 1.59
C VAL A 89 -8.35 7.59 2.31
N GLY A 90 -9.67 7.49 2.39
CA GLY A 90 -10.52 8.56 2.90
C GLY A 90 -11.04 9.45 1.78
N ALA A 91 -11.20 10.75 2.05
CA ALA A 91 -11.76 11.67 1.06
C ALA A 91 -10.67 12.33 0.20
N ASN A 92 -9.48 12.55 0.76
CA ASN A 92 -8.53 13.54 0.26
C ASN A 92 -7.05 13.13 0.37
N VAL A 93 -6.78 11.86 0.73
CA VAL A 93 -5.42 11.32 0.87
C VAL A 93 -5.22 10.20 -0.13
N CYS A 94 -4.17 10.30 -0.94
CA CYS A 94 -3.72 9.25 -1.83
C CYS A 94 -2.57 8.48 -1.18
N SER A 95 -2.79 7.19 -0.93
CA SER A 95 -1.78 6.28 -0.40
C SER A 95 -1.19 5.43 -1.52
N PRO A 96 0.12 5.17 -1.53
CA PRO A 96 0.73 4.26 -2.49
C PRO A 96 0.09 2.86 -2.44
N ASP A 97 -0.06 2.23 -3.60
CA ASP A 97 -0.54 0.86 -3.71
C ASP A 97 0.51 -0.13 -3.19
N CYS A 98 0.02 -1.17 -2.49
CA CYS A 98 0.88 -2.28 -2.10
C CYS A 98 1.24 -3.14 -3.31
N PRO A 99 2.45 -3.75 -3.33
CA PRO A 99 2.83 -4.66 -4.39
C PRO A 99 1.93 -5.90 -4.42
N ALA A 100 1.84 -6.56 -5.57
CA ALA A 100 0.99 -7.74 -5.73
C ALA A 100 1.35 -8.85 -4.71
N GLY A 101 0.33 -9.34 -4.00
CA GLY A 101 0.45 -10.37 -2.96
C GLY A 101 0.84 -9.86 -1.57
N TYR A 102 0.94 -8.55 -1.37
CA TYR A 102 1.10 -7.94 -0.07
C TYR A 102 -0.26 -7.50 0.47
N THR A 103 -0.43 -7.57 1.78
CA THR A 103 -1.67 -7.13 2.43
C THR A 103 -1.51 -5.69 2.92
N ASP A 104 -2.36 -4.80 2.46
CA ASP A 104 -2.38 -3.39 2.88
C ASP A 104 -2.97 -3.25 4.28
N PHE A 105 -2.26 -2.57 5.19
CA PHE A 105 -2.74 -2.22 6.53
C PHE A 105 -2.73 -0.71 6.79
N GLY A 106 -2.74 0.10 5.72
CA GLY A 106 -2.82 1.56 5.76
C GLY A 106 -1.46 2.24 5.72
N VAL A 107 -0.66 2.09 6.77
CA VAL A 107 0.69 2.72 6.87
C VAL A 107 1.78 1.90 6.18
N GLY A 108 1.50 0.65 5.84
CA GLY A 108 2.45 -0.27 5.25
C GLY A 108 1.77 -1.44 4.55
N CYS A 109 2.61 -2.33 4.03
CA CYS A 109 2.22 -3.54 3.33
C CYS A 109 2.82 -4.76 4.04
N THR A 110 2.00 -5.67 4.54
CA THR A 110 2.47 -6.92 5.15
C THR A 110 3.06 -7.81 4.08
N LYS A 111 4.27 -8.31 4.33
CA LYS A 111 4.99 -9.18 3.40
C LYS A 111 4.36 -10.57 3.37
N PRO A 112 4.20 -11.18 2.19
CA PRO A 112 4.00 -12.62 2.13
C PRO A 112 5.30 -13.31 2.57
N ASP A 113 5.12 -14.41 3.27
CA ASP A 113 6.20 -15.24 3.77
C ASP A 113 5.85 -16.71 3.61
N TYR A 114 6.84 -17.56 3.86
CA TYR A 114 6.60 -18.99 4.01
C TYR A 114 7.57 -19.58 5.03
N TYR A 115 7.14 -20.69 5.63
CA TYR A 115 7.92 -21.46 6.57
C TYR A 115 9.00 -22.29 5.86
N ARG A 116 10.23 -22.26 6.36
CA ARG A 116 11.39 -22.95 5.78
C ARG A 116 12.00 -24.02 6.70
N GLY A 117 11.31 -24.39 7.78
CA GLY A 117 11.78 -25.39 8.74
C GLY A 117 12.34 -24.79 10.02
N VAL A 118 12.33 -25.58 11.10
CA VAL A 118 13.05 -25.29 12.33
C VAL A 118 14.54 -25.49 12.09
N GLY A 119 15.35 -24.52 12.51
CA GLY A 119 16.79 -24.57 12.29
C GLY A 119 17.42 -25.77 12.98
N THR A 120 18.34 -26.44 12.31
CA THR A 120 19.09 -27.56 12.87
C THR A 120 20.41 -27.05 13.45
N PRO A 121 20.95 -27.67 14.52
CA PRO A 121 22.28 -27.32 15.03
C PRO A 121 23.39 -27.48 13.98
#